data_AF-A0A067NML9-F1
#
_entry.id   AF-A0A067NML9-F1
#
_cell.length_a   1.000
_cell.length_b   1.000
_cell.length_c   1.000
_cell.angle_alpha   90.00
_cell.angle_beta   90.00
_cell.angle_gamma   90.00
#
_symmetry.space_group_name_H-M   'P 1'
#
loop_
_entity.id
_entity.type
_entity.pdbx_description
1 polymer ?
#
loop_
_entity_poly.entity_id
_entity_poly.type
_entity_poly.pdbx_seq_one_letter_code
_entity_poly.pdbx_strand_id
1 'polypeptide(L)'
;MSHKWTCNAASHMAKAQMTVARKMMNKYPWFISEDNIDILFRVFSQRVDNQPNAVALLPSANRALQESQQEGMKNPITEEEIIDLAYTTFPHIYEHMSHLILDILLNTSEFDLSTYGSRDSELLRPPPPRHQLPTGPEHATTQFMLGTVGLPEASYANHVELLNKWTRQVQLDSKEEQMKTSLEWVVIVCGDQLTVDQLHGLYTYRAEDMNSYDRLDWIIPVFGWFHLQMAYASSLHKQYLGTARGQGLRQAFHLLNRKGLQSASIKGPFHHHLQLT
;
A
#
# COMPACT_ATOMS: atom_id res chain seq x y z
N MET A 1 17.67 25.55 20.90
CA MET A 1 17.30 25.56 19.46
C MET A 1 16.01 26.35 19.31
N SER A 2 15.93 27.32 18.39
CA SER A 2 14.70 28.10 18.18
C SER A 2 13.73 27.36 17.26
N HIS A 3 12.43 27.58 17.45
CA HIS A 3 11.38 27.03 16.57
C HIS A 3 11.65 27.36 15.09
N LYS A 4 12.04 28.61 14.80
CA LYS A 4 12.41 29.06 13.45
C LYS A 4 13.54 28.23 12.84
N TRP A 5 14.58 27.94 13.63
CA TRP A 5 15.69 27.12 13.16
C TRP A 5 15.24 25.69 12.84
N THR A 6 14.43 25.07 13.72
CA THR A 6 13.88 23.72 13.51
C THR A 6 13.00 23.66 12.27
N CYS A 7 12.08 24.62 12.08
CA CYS A 7 11.23 24.69 10.89
C CYS A 7 12.04 24.87 9.61
N ASN A 8 13.08 25.71 9.64
CA ASN A 8 13.95 25.91 8.47
C ASN A 8 14.74 24.65 8.14
N ALA A 9 15.29 23.97 9.15
CA ALA A 9 16.01 22.71 8.97
C ALA A 9 15.11 21.62 8.39
N ALA A 10 13.91 21.43 8.96
CA ALA A 10 12.91 20.49 8.44
C ALA A 10 12.51 20.82 7.00
N SER A 11 12.28 22.11 6.70
CA SER A 11 11.94 22.57 5.35
C SER A 11 13.07 22.31 4.35
N HIS A 12 14.32 22.51 4.74
CA HIS A 12 15.48 22.20 3.90
C HIS A 12 15.61 20.69 3.65
N MET A 13 15.43 19.88 4.69
CA MET A 13 15.43 18.42 4.56
C MET A 13 14.32 17.93 3.63
N ALA A 14 13.09 18.44 3.79
CA ALA A 14 11.97 18.10 2.93
C ALA A 14 12.24 18.44 1.45
N LYS A 15 12.77 19.64 1.17
CA LYS A 15 13.15 20.04 -0.19
C LYS A 15 14.27 19.15 -0.77
N ALA A 16 15.26 18.80 0.04
CA ALA A 16 16.34 17.90 -0.37
C ALA A 16 15.80 16.51 -0.71
N GLN A 17 14.92 15.95 0.14
CA GLN A 17 14.29 14.65 -0.09
C GLN A 17 13.42 14.65 -1.35
N MET A 18 12.62 15.68 -1.60
CA MET A 18 11.84 15.80 -2.84
C MET A 18 12.72 15.90 -4.10
N THR A 19 13.89 16.54 -3.98
CA THR A 19 14.87 16.56 -5.09
C THR A 19 15.40 15.15 -5.39
N VAL A 20 15.64 14.35 -4.35
CA VAL A 20 16.05 12.94 -4.51
C VAL A 20 14.90 12.12 -5.10
N ALA A 21 13.69 12.26 -4.55
CA ALA A 21 12.49 11.58 -5.05
C ALA A 21 12.30 11.78 -6.55
N ARG A 22 12.37 13.03 -7.03
CA ARG A 22 12.26 13.34 -8.47
C ARG A 22 13.35 12.70 -9.32
N LYS A 23 14.59 12.66 -8.83
CA LYS A 23 15.68 11.96 -9.54
C LYS A 23 15.42 10.45 -9.63
N MET A 24 14.81 9.86 -8.60
CA MET A 24 14.43 8.46 -8.58
C MET A 24 13.23 8.18 -9.49
N MET A 25 12.20 9.03 -9.48
CA MET A 25 11.00 8.88 -10.33
C MET A 25 11.32 8.86 -11.83
N ASN A 26 12.34 9.62 -12.26
CA ASN A 26 12.80 9.59 -13.66
C ASN A 26 13.57 8.32 -14.04
N LYS A 27 13.99 7.51 -13.05
CA LYS A 27 14.81 6.31 -13.25
C LYS A 27 14.04 5.02 -12.99
N TYR A 28 13.05 5.06 -12.10
CA TYR A 28 12.41 3.88 -11.55
C TYR A 28 10.89 3.97 -11.64
N PRO A 29 10.19 2.83 -11.79
CA PRO A 29 8.77 2.75 -11.52
C PRO A 29 8.46 3.29 -10.13
N TRP A 30 7.36 4.05 -10.01
CA TRP A 30 6.90 4.57 -8.74
C TRP A 30 5.38 4.55 -8.69
N PHE A 31 4.84 4.58 -7.48
CA PHE A 31 3.42 4.64 -7.21
C PHE A 31 3.18 5.62 -6.07
N ILE A 32 1.98 6.18 -6.03
CA ILE A 32 1.49 6.97 -4.91
C ILE A 32 0.74 6.00 -4.01
N SER A 33 1.15 5.91 -2.75
CA SER A 33 0.29 5.33 -1.72
C SER A 33 -0.31 6.48 -0.95
N GLU A 34 -1.63 6.55 -0.95
CA GLU A 34 -2.38 7.46 -0.10
C GLU A 34 -3.10 6.69 1.00
N ASP A 35 -3.27 7.37 2.12
CA ASP A 35 -4.09 6.92 3.24
C ASP A 35 -4.61 8.17 3.96
N ASN A 36 -5.82 8.05 4.50
CA ASN A 36 -6.42 9.05 5.36
C ASN A 36 -5.68 9.10 6.68
N ILE A 37 -4.77 10.06 6.78
CA ILE A 37 -4.12 10.36 8.04
C ILE A 37 -5.05 11.24 8.88
N ASP A 38 -5.84 10.64 9.77
CA ASP A 38 -6.65 11.36 10.77
C ASP A 38 -5.74 11.87 11.91
N ILE A 39 -4.83 12.79 11.58
CA ILE A 39 -4.00 13.50 12.57
C ILE A 39 -4.85 14.58 13.24
N LEU A 40 -5.25 14.33 14.48
CA LEU A 40 -5.38 15.41 15.46
C LEU A 40 -4.01 16.09 15.56
N PHE A 41 -3.86 17.32 15.06
CA PHE A 41 -2.61 18.07 15.01
C PHE A 41 -1.83 18.04 16.35
N ARG A 42 -0.93 17.07 16.48
CA ARG A 42 0.17 17.02 17.46
C ARG A 42 1.34 16.27 16.81
N VAL A 43 2.48 16.96 16.73
CA VAL A 43 3.64 16.61 15.89
C VAL A 43 4.59 15.67 16.63
N PHE A 44 4.90 14.48 16.09
CA PHE A 44 6.13 13.72 16.41
C PHE A 44 6.59 12.84 15.22
N SER A 45 7.91 12.74 15.01
CA SER A 45 8.61 12.28 13.79
C SER A 45 9.12 10.83 13.81
N GLN A 46 9.49 10.24 12.64
CA GLN A 46 10.51 9.17 12.51
C GLN A 46 11.15 9.06 11.10
N ARG A 47 12.35 8.44 10.98
CA ARG A 47 13.35 8.50 9.87
C ARG A 47 13.52 7.17 9.06
N VAL A 48 14.27 7.24 7.95
CA VAL A 48 14.49 6.29 6.82
C VAL A 48 15.98 5.84 6.73
N ASP A 49 16.33 4.72 6.05
CA ASP A 49 17.53 4.55 5.17
C ASP A 49 17.57 3.23 4.33
N ASN A 50 17.74 3.33 2.98
CA ASN A 50 18.76 2.68 2.09
C ASN A 50 18.40 2.76 0.56
N GLN A 51 19.42 2.80 -0.33
CA GLN A 51 19.31 2.98 -1.81
C GLN A 51 19.64 1.73 -2.63
N PRO A 52 18.99 1.54 -3.80
CA PRO A 52 19.68 0.93 -4.96
C PRO A 52 19.10 1.16 -6.38
N ASN A 53 19.70 0.48 -7.38
CA ASN A 53 19.54 0.62 -8.84
C ASN A 53 18.73 -0.52 -9.52
N ALA A 54 18.14 -0.21 -10.70
CA ALA A 54 17.49 -1.05 -11.76
C ALA A 54 15.96 -0.81 -11.87
N VAL A 55 15.19 -0.97 -12.96
CA VAL A 55 15.33 -0.83 -14.44
C VAL A 55 14.19 0.14 -14.85
N ALA A 56 14.38 0.97 -15.88
CA ALA A 56 13.41 1.99 -16.29
C ALA A 56 12.14 1.40 -16.94
N LEU A 57 10.98 2.02 -16.70
CA LEU A 57 9.77 1.80 -17.51
C LEU A 57 9.98 2.36 -18.93
N LEU A 58 9.41 1.68 -19.92
CA LEU A 58 9.46 2.12 -21.31
C LEU A 58 8.56 3.37 -21.51
N PRO A 59 8.99 4.37 -22.30
CA PRO A 59 8.21 5.57 -22.64
C PRO A 59 6.85 5.31 -23.35
N SER A 60 6.47 4.06 -23.59
CA SER A 60 5.22 3.66 -24.24
C SER A 60 4.22 3.02 -23.29
N ALA A 61 4.46 3.07 -21.97
CA ALA A 61 3.66 2.35 -20.98
C ALA A 61 2.17 2.76 -21.02
N ASN A 62 1.87 4.06 -21.12
CA ASN A 62 0.48 4.52 -21.17
C ASN A 62 -0.24 4.04 -22.43
N ARG A 63 0.41 4.16 -23.61
CA ARG A 63 -0.16 3.66 -24.86
C ARG A 63 -0.40 2.16 -24.83
N ALA A 64 0.56 1.39 -24.32
CA ALA A 64 0.43 -0.07 -24.19
C ALA A 64 -0.72 -0.44 -23.24
N LEU A 65 -0.91 0.31 -22.14
CA LEU A 65 -2.05 0.14 -21.24
C LEU A 65 -3.37 0.38 -21.96
N GLN A 66 -3.49 1.48 -22.71
CA GLN A 66 -4.71 1.80 -23.47
C GLN A 66 -5.03 0.73 -24.52
N GLU A 67 -4.04 0.26 -25.27
CA GLU A 67 -4.19 -0.82 -26.24
C GLU A 67 -4.65 -2.12 -25.56
N SER A 68 -4.03 -2.46 -24.42
CA SER A 68 -4.42 -3.62 -23.62
C SER A 68 -5.84 -3.52 -23.07
N GLN A 69 -6.27 -2.33 -22.63
CA GLN A 69 -7.63 -2.10 -22.14
C GLN A 69 -8.65 -2.22 -23.28
N GLN A 70 -8.37 -1.62 -24.44
CA GLN A 70 -9.23 -1.75 -25.62
C GLN A 70 -9.40 -3.20 -26.06
N GLU A 71 -8.34 -4.00 -25.98
CA GLU A 71 -8.43 -5.43 -26.29
C GLU A 71 -9.22 -6.19 -25.23
N GLY A 72 -8.97 -5.92 -23.95
CA GLY A 72 -9.73 -6.50 -22.84
C GLY A 72 -11.22 -6.16 -22.88
N MET A 73 -11.60 -4.97 -23.38
CA MET A 73 -13.00 -4.58 -23.57
C MET A 73 -13.70 -5.39 -24.67
N LYS A 74 -12.98 -5.90 -25.67
CA LYS A 74 -13.55 -6.74 -26.73
C LYS A 74 -13.76 -8.18 -26.28
N ASN A 75 -12.94 -8.64 -25.33
CA ASN A 75 -12.99 -10.00 -24.80
C ASN A 75 -12.92 -9.96 -23.25
N PRO A 76 -14.00 -9.51 -22.59
CA PRO A 76 -14.02 -9.43 -21.14
C PRO A 76 -13.93 -10.81 -20.51
N ILE A 77 -13.24 -10.90 -19.38
CA ILE A 77 -13.20 -12.13 -18.59
C ILE A 77 -14.62 -12.51 -18.14
N THR A 78 -14.98 -13.76 -18.35
CA THR A 78 -16.27 -14.33 -18.00
C THR A 78 -16.29 -14.88 -16.56
N GLU A 79 -17.48 -15.07 -16.00
CA GLU A 79 -17.64 -15.67 -14.67
C GLU A 79 -17.04 -17.08 -14.59
N GLU A 80 -17.21 -17.87 -15.65
CA GLU A 80 -16.63 -19.22 -15.77
C GLU A 80 -15.10 -19.16 -15.76
N GLU A 81 -14.50 -18.27 -16.54
CA GLU A 81 -13.04 -18.07 -16.53
C GLU A 81 -12.52 -17.62 -15.17
N ILE A 82 -13.24 -16.76 -14.44
CA ILE A 82 -12.87 -16.36 -13.08
C ILE A 82 -12.87 -17.57 -12.14
N ILE A 83 -13.90 -18.40 -12.22
CA ILE A 83 -14.03 -19.61 -11.40
C ILE A 83 -12.91 -20.60 -11.74
N ASP A 84 -12.64 -20.81 -13.03
CA ASP A 84 -11.57 -21.69 -13.50
C ASP A 84 -10.19 -21.19 -13.07
N LEU A 85 -9.93 -19.88 -13.15
CA LEU A 85 -8.71 -19.28 -12.62
C LEU A 85 -8.58 -19.51 -11.11
N ALA A 86 -9.67 -19.35 -10.36
CA ALA A 86 -9.67 -19.60 -8.92
C ALA A 86 -9.36 -21.06 -8.59
N TYR A 87 -10.00 -22.01 -9.26
CA TYR A 87 -9.72 -23.44 -9.07
C TYR A 87 -8.30 -23.83 -9.49
N THR A 88 -7.82 -23.30 -10.62
CA THR A 88 -6.48 -23.61 -11.12
C THR A 88 -5.39 -23.04 -10.22
N THR A 89 -5.63 -21.90 -9.57
CA THR A 89 -4.67 -21.26 -8.67
C THR A 89 -4.76 -21.75 -7.23
N PHE A 90 -5.91 -22.30 -6.80
CA PHE A 90 -6.16 -22.71 -5.42
C PHE A 90 -5.13 -23.70 -4.85
N PRO A 91 -4.69 -24.76 -5.55
CA PRO A 91 -3.69 -25.70 -5.00
C PRO A 91 -2.41 -25.00 -4.56
N HIS A 92 -1.95 -24.01 -5.32
CA HIS A 92 -0.75 -23.24 -4.98
C HIS A 92 -0.99 -22.31 -3.79
N ILE A 93 -2.16 -21.64 -3.75
CA ILE A 93 -2.54 -20.81 -2.61
C ILE A 93 -2.57 -21.66 -1.34
N TYR A 94 -3.15 -22.85 -1.41
CA TYR A 94 -3.23 -23.79 -0.30
C TYR A 94 -1.85 -24.25 0.18
N GLU A 95 -0.94 -24.57 -0.74
CA GLU A 95 0.45 -24.95 -0.43
C GLU A 95 1.20 -23.82 0.28
N HIS A 96 1.11 -22.59 -0.25
CA HIS A 96 1.69 -21.40 0.38
C HIS A 96 1.08 -21.10 1.75
N MET A 97 -0.24 -21.20 1.91
CA MET A 97 -0.92 -20.99 3.19
C MET A 97 -0.50 -22.04 4.22
N SER A 98 -0.38 -23.30 3.82
CA SER A 98 0.07 -24.39 4.68
C SER A 98 1.51 -24.14 5.14
N HIS A 99 2.40 -23.73 4.23
CA HIS A 99 3.76 -23.37 4.58
C HIS A 99 3.83 -22.15 5.50
N LEU A 100 3.00 -21.11 5.30
CA LEU A 100 2.96 -19.95 6.19
C LEU A 100 2.57 -20.34 7.61
N ILE A 101 1.58 -21.22 7.77
CA ILE A 101 1.18 -21.73 9.09
C ILE A 101 2.33 -22.51 9.72
N LEU A 102 2.98 -23.40 8.96
CA LEU A 102 4.15 -24.15 9.43
C LEU A 102 5.27 -23.20 9.85
N ASP A 103 5.65 -22.24 9.02
CA ASP A 103 6.70 -21.26 9.30
C ASP A 103 6.42 -20.50 10.61
N ILE A 104 5.17 -20.06 10.84
CA ILE A 104 4.77 -19.45 12.11
C ILE A 104 5.00 -20.40 13.28
N LEU A 105 4.57 -21.66 13.16
CA LEU A 105 4.73 -22.67 14.22
C LEU A 105 6.20 -23.00 14.50
N LEU A 106 7.01 -23.17 13.45
CA LEU A 106 8.43 -23.50 13.54
C LEU A 106 9.27 -22.37 14.13
N ASN A 107 8.84 -21.11 13.93
CA ASN A 107 9.52 -19.92 14.47
C ASN A 107 8.97 -19.45 15.82
N THR A 108 8.08 -20.21 16.47
CA THR A 108 7.64 -19.90 17.83
C THR A 108 8.75 -20.16 18.85
N SER A 109 8.83 -19.33 19.89
CA SER A 109 9.84 -19.49 20.96
C SER A 109 9.72 -20.81 21.73
N GLU A 110 8.51 -21.38 21.76
CA GLU A 110 8.16 -22.61 22.47
C GLU A 110 8.58 -23.87 21.69
N PHE A 111 8.87 -23.74 20.40
CA PHE A 111 9.28 -24.84 19.54
C PHE A 111 10.76 -24.70 19.15
N ASP A 112 11.62 -25.55 19.73
CA ASP A 112 13.02 -25.60 19.34
C ASP A 112 13.20 -26.49 18.11
N LEU A 113 13.18 -25.86 16.92
CA LEU A 113 13.41 -26.53 15.64
C LEU A 113 14.71 -27.34 15.63
N SER A 114 15.73 -26.93 16.39
CA SER A 114 17.01 -27.66 16.43
C SER A 114 16.88 -29.06 17.04
N THR A 115 15.88 -29.27 17.90
CA THR A 115 15.57 -30.55 18.56
C THR A 115 14.64 -31.45 17.73
N TYR A 116 14.05 -30.93 16.65
CA TYR A 116 13.13 -31.68 15.82
C TYR A 116 13.90 -32.57 14.82
N GLY A 117 13.76 -33.89 14.97
CA GLY A 117 14.51 -34.88 14.18
C GLY A 117 14.30 -34.81 12.66
N SER A 118 13.18 -34.20 12.21
CA SER A 118 12.84 -34.04 10.80
C SER A 118 12.97 -32.58 10.32
N ARG A 119 13.77 -31.75 10.99
CA ARG A 119 13.98 -30.34 10.62
C ARG A 119 14.48 -30.12 9.19
N ASP A 120 15.17 -31.10 8.62
CA ASP A 120 15.72 -31.06 7.27
C ASP A 120 14.76 -31.69 6.22
N SER A 121 13.53 -32.02 6.62
CA SER A 121 12.51 -32.58 5.73
C SER A 121 12.16 -31.62 4.60
N GLU A 122 12.00 -32.16 3.38
CA GLU A 122 11.59 -31.37 2.22
C GLU A 122 10.20 -30.75 2.40
N LEU A 123 9.34 -31.35 3.23
CA LEU A 123 8.01 -30.83 3.54
C LEU A 123 8.04 -29.51 4.33
N LEU A 124 9.17 -29.17 4.96
CA LEU A 124 9.34 -27.90 5.68
C LEU A 124 9.92 -26.80 4.79
N ARG A 125 10.34 -27.12 3.56
CA ARG A 125 10.87 -26.11 2.64
C ARG A 125 9.75 -25.20 2.13
N PRO A 126 10.07 -23.93 1.85
CA PRO A 126 9.11 -23.03 1.21
C PRO A 126 8.74 -23.55 -0.18
N PRO A 127 7.45 -23.46 -0.57
CA PRO A 127 7.03 -23.78 -1.93
C PRO A 127 7.67 -22.82 -2.94
N PRO A 128 7.89 -23.28 -4.19
CA PRO A 128 8.59 -22.50 -5.20
C PRO A 128 7.80 -21.24 -5.59
N PRO A 129 8.45 -20.09 -5.73
CA PRO A 129 7.78 -18.86 -6.12
C PRO A 129 7.41 -18.88 -7.61
N ARG A 130 6.19 -18.44 -7.94
CA ARG A 130 5.69 -18.47 -9.34
C ARG A 130 6.18 -17.30 -10.19
N HIS A 131 6.17 -16.11 -9.60
CA HIS A 131 6.64 -14.86 -10.21
C HIS A 131 7.44 -14.08 -9.18
N GLN A 132 8.58 -14.63 -8.76
CA GLN A 132 9.44 -13.94 -7.80
C GLN A 132 9.90 -12.62 -8.42
N LEU A 133 9.47 -11.52 -7.82
CA LEU A 133 10.05 -10.22 -8.12
C LEU A 133 11.53 -10.25 -7.67
N PRO A 134 12.41 -9.49 -8.34
CA PRO A 134 13.79 -9.38 -7.91
C PRO A 134 13.88 -9.03 -6.42
N THR A 135 14.70 -9.78 -5.67
CA THR A 135 14.85 -9.62 -4.21
C THR A 135 16.29 -9.32 -3.86
N GLY A 136 16.49 -8.49 -2.85
CA GLY A 136 17.81 -8.15 -2.33
C GLY A 136 17.80 -6.72 -1.81
N PRO A 137 18.86 -6.27 -1.12
CA PRO A 137 19.03 -4.87 -0.78
C PRO A 137 18.82 -3.98 -2.00
N GLU A 138 19.23 -4.44 -3.19
CA GLU A 138 19.15 -3.75 -4.46
C GLU A 138 17.76 -3.57 -5.08
N HIS A 139 16.77 -4.26 -4.52
CA HIS A 139 15.37 -4.20 -4.96
C HIS A 139 14.44 -3.68 -3.86
N ALA A 140 15.02 -3.10 -2.79
CA ALA A 140 14.27 -2.54 -1.68
C ALA A 140 13.44 -1.31 -2.11
N THR A 141 12.16 -1.31 -1.76
CA THR A 141 11.27 -0.17 -1.97
C THR A 141 11.73 1.04 -1.16
N THR A 142 11.99 2.16 -1.84
CA THR A 142 12.28 3.44 -1.18
C THR A 142 11.01 4.27 -1.07
N GLN A 143 10.71 4.78 0.12
CA GLN A 143 9.53 5.60 0.37
C GLN A 143 9.93 7.06 0.58
N PHE A 144 9.16 7.96 -0.04
CA PHE A 144 9.29 9.41 0.14
C PHE A 144 7.95 9.95 0.61
N MET A 145 7.97 10.72 1.70
CA MET A 145 6.74 11.32 2.24
C MET A 145 6.42 12.60 1.49
N LEU A 146 5.21 12.66 0.90
CA LEU A 146 4.62 13.90 0.46
C LEU A 146 4.14 14.71 1.68
N GLY A 147 4.08 16.02 1.52
CA GLY A 147 3.44 16.91 2.48
C GLY A 147 1.94 16.64 2.58
N THR A 148 1.43 16.69 3.80
CA THR A 148 0.00 16.53 4.12
C THR A 148 -0.84 17.56 3.39
N VAL A 149 -1.99 17.14 2.85
CA VAL A 149 -2.94 18.01 2.17
C VAL A 149 -4.20 18.12 3.03
N GLY A 150 -4.58 19.34 3.43
CA GLY A 150 -5.75 19.59 4.27
C GLY A 150 -7.06 19.60 3.50
N LEU A 151 -7.28 18.62 2.63
CA LEU A 151 -8.50 18.47 1.83
C LEU A 151 -9.22 17.18 2.22
N PRO A 152 -10.55 17.21 2.33
CA PRO A 152 -11.31 16.02 2.66
C PRO A 152 -11.43 15.08 1.45
N GLU A 153 -11.23 13.78 1.64
CA GLU A 153 -11.39 12.75 0.60
C GLU A 153 -12.86 12.32 0.41
N ALA A 154 -13.77 13.30 0.33
CA ALA A 154 -15.22 13.06 0.41
C ALA A 154 -15.96 13.13 -0.93
N SER A 155 -15.29 13.53 -2.02
CA SER A 155 -15.94 13.70 -3.32
C SER A 155 -14.96 13.61 -4.49
N TYR A 156 -15.50 13.39 -5.69
CA TYR A 156 -14.76 13.42 -6.95
C TYR A 156 -13.96 14.72 -7.14
N ALA A 157 -14.56 15.87 -6.83
CA ALA A 157 -13.90 17.17 -6.97
C ALA A 157 -12.69 17.27 -6.02
N ASN A 158 -12.83 16.76 -4.80
CA ASN A 158 -11.74 16.76 -3.84
C ASN A 158 -10.60 15.83 -4.27
N HIS A 159 -10.91 14.66 -4.84
CA HIS A 159 -9.90 13.76 -5.40
C HIS A 159 -9.11 14.39 -6.55
N VAL A 160 -9.79 15.09 -7.46
CA VAL A 160 -9.10 15.85 -8.52
C VAL A 160 -8.18 16.91 -7.91
N GLU A 161 -8.63 17.62 -6.88
CA GLU A 161 -7.78 18.59 -6.20
C GLU A 161 -6.59 17.92 -5.50
N LEU A 162 -6.79 16.79 -4.83
CA LEU A 162 -5.73 15.99 -4.20
C LEU A 162 -4.67 15.55 -5.21
N LEU A 163 -5.08 14.96 -6.34
CA LEU A 163 -4.20 14.60 -7.45
C LEU A 163 -3.37 15.79 -7.92
N ASN A 164 -3.99 16.95 -8.12
CA ASN A 164 -3.30 18.18 -8.51
C ASN A 164 -2.31 18.68 -7.43
N LYS A 165 -2.61 18.50 -6.14
CA LYS A 165 -1.68 18.86 -5.06
C LYS A 165 -0.49 17.90 -5.05
N TRP A 166 -0.69 16.60 -5.20
CA TRP A 166 0.42 15.64 -5.21
C TRP A 166 1.31 15.83 -6.44
N THR A 167 0.74 15.95 -7.64
CA THR A 167 1.52 16.21 -8.87
C THR A 167 2.34 17.49 -8.76
N ARG A 168 1.77 18.54 -8.16
CA ARG A 168 2.51 19.78 -7.86
C ARG A 168 3.66 19.58 -6.87
N GLN A 169 3.48 18.75 -5.85
CA GLN A 169 4.55 18.45 -4.89
C GLN A 169 5.73 17.74 -5.54
N VAL A 170 5.47 16.86 -6.51
CA VAL A 170 6.50 16.17 -7.30
C VAL A 170 6.91 16.94 -8.57
N GLN A 171 6.34 18.13 -8.79
CA GLN A 171 6.60 19.03 -9.93
C GLN A 171 6.27 18.42 -11.29
N LEU A 172 5.13 17.76 -11.39
CA LEU A 172 4.51 17.26 -12.62
C LEU A 172 3.35 18.15 -13.09
N ASP A 173 3.21 19.37 -12.55
CA ASP A 173 2.10 20.28 -12.80
C ASP A 173 2.34 21.28 -13.94
N SER A 174 3.51 21.28 -14.57
CA SER A 174 3.76 22.09 -15.77
C SER A 174 3.06 21.49 -16.99
N LYS A 175 2.71 22.32 -17.99
CA LYS A 175 2.06 21.83 -19.21
C LYS A 175 2.90 20.77 -19.94
N GLU A 176 4.22 20.96 -19.96
CA GLU A 176 5.17 20.02 -20.55
C GLU A 176 5.17 18.68 -19.82
N GLU A 177 5.19 18.70 -18.48
CA GLU A 177 5.15 17.47 -17.68
C GLU A 177 3.79 16.78 -17.74
N GLN A 178 2.68 17.53 -17.79
CA GLN A 178 1.34 16.97 -17.99
C GLN A 178 1.25 16.25 -19.34
N MET A 179 1.74 16.90 -20.41
CA MET A 179 1.80 16.30 -21.74
C MET A 179 2.65 15.02 -21.72
N LYS A 180 3.85 15.08 -21.15
CA LYS A 180 4.74 13.92 -21.01
C LYS A 180 4.08 12.79 -20.22
N THR A 181 3.48 13.10 -19.06
CA THR A 181 2.78 12.12 -18.21
C THR A 181 1.67 11.45 -19.00
N SER A 182 0.87 12.22 -19.72
CA SER A 182 -0.24 11.70 -20.52
C SER A 182 0.16 10.85 -21.72
N LEU A 183 1.40 10.96 -22.19
CA LEU A 183 1.87 10.20 -23.35
C LEU A 183 2.70 8.98 -22.95
N GLU A 184 3.50 9.12 -21.89
CA GLU A 184 4.57 8.19 -21.58
C GLU A 184 4.35 7.42 -20.29
N TRP A 185 3.76 8.05 -19.27
CA TRP A 185 3.82 7.52 -17.89
C TRP A 185 2.51 6.90 -17.47
N VAL A 186 2.64 5.88 -16.62
CA VAL A 186 1.54 5.30 -15.87
C VAL A 186 1.87 5.43 -14.41
N VAL A 187 0.97 6.02 -13.64
CA VAL A 187 1.11 6.22 -12.20
C VAL A 187 0.10 5.35 -11.51
N ILE A 188 0.60 4.42 -10.70
CA ILE A 188 -0.25 3.61 -9.84
C ILE A 188 -0.63 4.48 -8.62
N VAL A 189 -1.93 4.56 -8.33
CA VAL A 189 -2.46 5.24 -7.14
C VAL A 189 -3.10 4.18 -6.25
N CYS A 190 -2.46 3.92 -5.11
CA CYS A 190 -2.89 2.95 -4.12
C CYS A 190 -3.63 3.67 -2.99
N GLY A 191 -4.88 3.29 -2.74
CA GLY A 191 -5.70 3.85 -1.65
C GLY A 191 -6.73 2.83 -1.14
N ASP A 192 -7.67 3.27 -0.31
CA ASP A 192 -8.72 2.39 0.18
C ASP A 192 -9.81 2.13 -0.89
N GLN A 193 -10.88 1.42 -0.53
CA GLN A 193 -11.95 1.10 -1.49
C GLN A 193 -12.64 2.36 -2.01
N LEU A 194 -12.82 3.36 -1.13
CA LEU A 194 -13.47 4.61 -1.49
C LEU A 194 -12.60 5.40 -2.47
N THR A 195 -11.28 5.44 -2.27
CA THR A 195 -10.34 6.03 -3.23
C THR A 195 -10.48 5.41 -4.62
N VAL A 196 -10.43 4.08 -4.69
CA VAL A 196 -10.50 3.32 -5.95
C VAL A 196 -11.83 3.57 -6.66
N ASP A 197 -12.95 3.49 -5.93
CA ASP A 197 -14.29 3.74 -6.47
C ASP A 197 -14.41 5.18 -6.98
N GLN A 198 -13.84 6.15 -6.26
CA GLN A 198 -13.89 7.55 -6.67
C GLN A 198 -13.06 7.81 -7.93
N LEU A 199 -11.89 7.20 -8.06
CA LEU A 199 -11.06 7.29 -9.27
C LEU A 199 -11.73 6.61 -10.49
N HIS A 200 -12.34 5.44 -10.31
CA HIS A 200 -13.12 4.80 -11.37
C HIS A 200 -14.34 5.63 -11.79
N GLY A 201 -15.03 6.23 -10.82
CA GLY A 201 -16.12 7.17 -11.11
C GLY A 201 -15.65 8.36 -11.95
N LEU A 202 -14.48 8.93 -11.61
CA LEU A 202 -13.85 10.00 -12.39
C LEU A 202 -13.56 9.60 -13.83
N TYR A 203 -13.12 8.37 -14.10
CA TYR A 203 -12.92 7.90 -15.49
C TYR A 203 -14.20 7.94 -16.29
N THR A 204 -15.34 7.58 -15.68
CA THR A 204 -16.65 7.63 -16.34
C THR A 204 -17.04 9.08 -16.63
N TYR A 205 -16.91 9.98 -15.65
CA TYR A 205 -17.27 11.39 -15.84
C TYR A 205 -16.39 12.13 -16.84
N ARG A 206 -15.15 11.69 -16.98
CA ARG A 206 -14.13 12.34 -17.80
C ARG A 206 -13.88 11.64 -19.12
N ALA A 207 -14.57 10.55 -19.44
CA ALA A 207 -14.32 9.75 -20.64
C ALA A 207 -14.36 10.57 -21.95
N GLU A 208 -15.14 11.66 -21.98
CA GLU A 208 -15.30 12.55 -23.13
C GLU A 208 -14.27 13.70 -23.18
N ASP A 209 -13.37 13.81 -22.20
CA ASP A 209 -12.37 14.87 -22.18
C ASP A 209 -11.39 14.73 -23.37
N MET A 210 -11.00 15.89 -23.90
CA MET A 210 -10.32 16.00 -25.19
C MET A 210 -8.88 15.46 -25.21
N ASN A 211 -8.27 15.23 -24.04
CA ASN A 211 -6.90 14.74 -23.93
C ASN A 211 -6.72 13.72 -22.81
N SER A 212 -5.67 12.91 -22.95
CA SER A 212 -5.39 11.78 -22.06
C SER A 212 -5.04 12.20 -20.63
N TYR A 213 -4.49 13.41 -20.43
CA TYR A 213 -4.22 13.93 -19.10
C TYR A 213 -5.51 14.20 -18.33
N ASP A 214 -6.43 14.93 -18.96
CA ASP A 214 -7.71 15.31 -18.35
C ASP A 214 -8.59 14.09 -18.09
N ARG A 215 -8.61 13.12 -19.01
CA ARG A 215 -9.29 11.81 -18.82
C ARG A 215 -8.71 10.96 -17.70
N LEU A 216 -7.51 11.30 -17.22
CA LEU A 216 -6.75 10.53 -16.23
C LEU A 216 -6.30 9.14 -16.72
N ASP A 217 -6.14 8.92 -18.03
CA ASP A 217 -5.74 7.60 -18.58
C ASP A 217 -4.36 7.14 -18.05
N TRP A 218 -3.55 8.08 -17.57
CA TRP A 218 -2.22 7.85 -17.00
C TRP A 218 -2.27 7.29 -15.57
N ILE A 219 -3.44 7.14 -14.94
CA ILE A 219 -3.57 6.60 -13.58
C ILE A 219 -4.04 5.13 -13.64
N ILE A 220 -3.49 4.29 -12.75
CA ILE A 220 -4.08 2.98 -12.41
C ILE A 220 -4.45 2.98 -10.93
N PRO A 221 -5.74 2.99 -10.57
CA PRO A 221 -6.15 2.83 -9.19
C PRO A 221 -5.91 1.38 -8.76
N VAL A 222 -5.25 1.21 -7.62
CA VAL A 222 -4.97 -0.10 -7.03
C VAL A 222 -5.52 -0.10 -5.62
N PHE A 223 -6.27 -1.15 -5.30
CA PHE A 223 -6.78 -1.32 -3.95
C PHE A 223 -5.65 -1.62 -2.97
N GLY A 224 -5.54 -0.80 -1.94
CA GLY A 224 -4.60 -0.94 -0.83
C GLY A 224 -5.01 -2.11 0.06
N TRP A 225 -4.53 -3.31 -0.28
CA TRP A 225 -4.81 -4.56 0.44
C TRP A 225 -4.56 -4.49 1.96
N PHE A 226 -3.65 -3.63 2.40
CA PHE A 226 -3.40 -3.39 3.82
C PHE A 226 -4.68 -2.93 4.56
N HIS A 227 -5.50 -2.05 3.96
CA HIS A 227 -6.76 -1.61 4.56
C HIS A 227 -7.74 -2.76 4.75
N LEU A 228 -7.85 -3.64 3.76
CA LEU A 228 -8.67 -4.84 3.88
C LEU A 228 -8.13 -5.78 4.96
N GLN A 229 -6.82 -6.00 5.02
CA GLN A 229 -6.20 -6.83 6.05
C GLN A 229 -6.49 -6.28 7.45
N MET A 230 -6.41 -4.95 7.65
CA MET A 230 -6.75 -4.31 8.92
C MET A 230 -8.24 -4.42 9.25
N ALA A 231 -9.12 -4.19 8.27
CA ALA A 231 -10.57 -4.35 8.45
C ALA A 231 -10.94 -5.81 8.78
N TYR A 232 -10.33 -6.76 8.08
CA TYR A 232 -10.53 -8.19 8.29
C TYR A 232 -9.99 -8.64 9.64
N ALA A 233 -8.78 -8.24 10.02
CA ALA A 233 -8.22 -8.52 11.34
C ALA A 233 -9.08 -7.93 12.47
N SER A 234 -9.60 -6.72 12.29
CA SER A 234 -10.55 -6.09 13.22
C SER A 234 -11.86 -6.89 13.32
N SER A 235 -12.36 -7.41 12.19
CA SER A 235 -13.53 -8.29 12.15
C SER A 235 -13.28 -9.60 12.90
N LEU A 236 -12.18 -10.30 12.59
CA LEU A 236 -11.77 -11.52 13.28
C LEU A 236 -11.60 -11.28 14.79
N HIS A 237 -10.93 -10.19 15.17
CA HIS A 237 -10.75 -9.81 16.56
C HIS A 237 -12.11 -9.70 17.26
N LYS A 238 -13.05 -8.92 16.71
CA LYS A 238 -14.38 -8.73 17.29
C LYS A 238 -15.17 -10.04 17.36
N GLN A 239 -15.15 -10.83 16.30
CA GLN A 239 -15.92 -12.07 16.19
C GLN A 239 -15.42 -13.13 17.18
N TYR A 240 -14.09 -13.26 17.33
CA TYR A 240 -13.47 -14.30 18.15
C TYR A 240 -12.98 -13.80 19.52
N LEU A 241 -13.22 -12.54 19.89
CA LEU A 241 -12.79 -11.98 21.18
C LEU A 241 -13.33 -12.80 22.35
N GLY A 242 -14.65 -13.04 22.34
CA GLY A 242 -15.33 -13.77 23.40
C GLY A 242 -15.21 -13.09 24.78
N THR A 243 -15.33 -13.91 25.83
CA THR A 243 -15.24 -13.46 27.23
C THR A 243 -14.02 -14.10 27.91
N ALA A 244 -13.59 -13.57 29.05
CA ALA A 244 -12.47 -14.13 29.81
C ALA A 244 -12.74 -15.55 30.34
N ARG A 245 -14.01 -15.96 30.44
CA ARG A 245 -14.44 -17.29 30.90
C ARG A 245 -14.80 -18.25 29.76
N GLY A 246 -14.94 -17.73 28.54
CA GLY A 246 -15.27 -18.53 27.36
C GLY A 246 -14.02 -18.90 26.55
N GLN A 247 -14.18 -19.82 25.60
CA GLN A 247 -13.13 -20.16 24.64
C GLN A 247 -13.06 -19.10 23.54
N GLY A 248 -12.15 -18.13 23.69
CA GLY A 248 -11.96 -17.04 22.74
C GLY A 248 -10.64 -16.31 22.97
N LEU A 249 -10.32 -15.36 22.09
CA LEU A 249 -9.04 -14.62 22.13
C LEU A 249 -8.81 -13.94 23.49
N ARG A 250 -9.88 -13.46 24.15
CA ARG A 250 -9.79 -12.82 25.47
C ARG A 250 -9.28 -13.76 26.57
N GLN A 251 -9.66 -15.04 26.52
CA GLN A 251 -9.13 -16.05 27.43
C GLN A 251 -7.65 -16.32 27.13
N ALA A 252 -7.29 -16.47 25.85
CA ALA A 252 -5.91 -16.66 25.43
C ALA A 252 -5.02 -15.48 25.86
N PHE A 253 -5.47 -14.24 25.67
CA PHE A 253 -4.74 -13.05 26.14
C PHE A 253 -4.54 -13.07 27.65
N HIS A 254 -5.52 -13.53 28.42
CA HIS A 254 -5.40 -13.64 29.87
C HIS A 254 -4.39 -14.71 30.28
N LEU A 255 -4.47 -15.90 29.70
CA LEU A 255 -3.54 -17.01 29.95
C LEU A 255 -2.10 -16.66 29.58
N LEU A 256 -1.91 -15.94 28.47
CA LEU A 256 -0.60 -15.48 27.98
C LEU A 256 -0.16 -14.15 28.59
N ASN A 257 -0.91 -13.59 29.55
CA ASN A 257 -0.65 -12.30 30.20
C ASN A 257 -0.42 -11.14 29.20
N ARG A 258 -1.10 -11.16 28.06
CA ARG A 258 -1.03 -10.11 27.03
C ARG A 258 -2.04 -9.00 27.35
N LYS A 259 -1.55 -7.81 27.66
CA LYS A 259 -2.37 -6.62 27.99
C LYS A 259 -2.60 -5.75 26.75
N GLY A 260 -3.65 -4.92 26.79
CA GLY A 260 -3.94 -3.96 25.71
C GLY A 260 -4.61 -4.53 24.46
N LEU A 261 -4.86 -5.85 24.41
CA LEU A 261 -5.47 -6.53 23.25
C LEU A 261 -6.99 -6.73 23.37
N GLN A 262 -7.63 -6.13 24.38
CA GLN A 262 -9.07 -6.33 24.63
C GLN A 262 -9.98 -5.52 23.70
N SER A 263 -9.43 -4.52 22.99
CA SER A 263 -10.17 -3.73 22.01
C SER A 263 -9.44 -3.75 20.67
N ALA A 264 -10.20 -3.96 19.59
CA ALA A 264 -9.77 -3.63 18.24
C ALA A 264 -9.85 -2.12 18.06
N SER A 265 -8.96 -1.38 18.72
CA SER A 265 -8.80 0.04 18.47
C SER A 265 -7.67 0.24 17.47
N ILE A 266 -8.00 0.81 16.32
CA ILE A 266 -7.01 1.34 15.37
C ILE A 266 -6.34 2.60 15.92
N LYS A 267 -6.93 3.23 16.96
CA LYS A 267 -6.33 4.32 17.71
C LYS A 267 -5.43 3.69 18.78
N GLY A 268 -4.12 3.73 18.56
CA GLY A 268 -3.15 3.20 19.51
C GLY A 268 -3.29 3.83 20.91
N PRO A 269 -2.88 3.13 21.99
CA PRO A 269 -2.98 3.62 23.37
C PRO A 269 -2.19 4.92 23.62
N PHE A 270 -1.29 5.31 22.72
CA PHE A 270 -0.55 6.57 22.76
C PHE A 270 -1.44 7.83 22.62
N HIS A 271 -2.69 7.69 22.18
CA HIS A 271 -3.59 8.82 21.98
C HIS A 271 -4.37 9.26 23.23
N HIS A 272 -4.42 8.44 24.30
CA HIS A 272 -5.37 8.68 25.40
C HIS A 272 -4.79 9.20 26.72
N HIS A 273 -3.46 9.39 26.86
CA HIS A 273 -2.86 9.69 28.17
C HIS A 273 -1.83 10.82 28.21
N LEU A 274 -1.98 11.87 27.41
CA LEU A 274 -1.20 13.10 27.58
C LEU A 274 -2.12 14.31 27.79
N GLN A 275 -2.88 14.27 28.89
CA GLN A 275 -3.39 15.47 29.54
C GLN A 275 -2.18 16.24 30.07
N LEU A 276 -1.85 17.37 29.45
CA LEU A 276 -1.02 18.38 30.10
C LEU A 276 -1.96 19.17 31.00
N THR A 277 -1.94 18.81 32.30
CA THR A 277 -2.69 19.37 33.43
C THR A 277 -4.21 19.38 33.31
#